data_AF-A0A959S6Y7-F1
#
_entry.id   AF-A0A959S6Y7-F1
#
_cell.length_a   1.000
_cell.length_b   1.000
_cell.length_c   1.000
_cell.angle_alpha   90.00
_cell.angle_beta   90.00
_cell.angle_gamma   90.00
#
_symmetry.space_group_name_H-M   'P 1'
#
loop_
_entity.id
_entity.type
_entity.pdbx_description
1 polymer ?
#
loop_
_entity_poly.entity_id
_entity_poly.type
_entity_poly.pdbx_seq_one_letter_code
_entity_poly.pdbx_strand_id
1 'polypeptide(L)'
;VSKTNDTPELRQRIAEQKLSLGDLIGLIEGYEVADASLDAVKADLKQLETLYASVAMPGGGQGVEQQDGVTVIGGGTAPATLTDEQLNSIREKAALIRNNYIN
;
A
#
# COMPACT_ATOMS: atom_id res chain seq x y z
N VAL A 1 -12.67 -9.05 -2.76
CA VAL A 1 -11.61 -10.01 -3.14
C VAL A 1 -10.90 -10.59 -1.91
N SER A 2 -10.22 -9.77 -1.08
CA SER A 2 -9.57 -10.29 0.14
C SER A 2 -10.55 -10.81 1.22
N LYS A 3 -11.86 -10.51 1.16
CA LYS A 3 -12.86 -11.11 2.07
C LYS A 3 -13.01 -12.61 1.87
N THR A 4 -12.88 -13.02 0.62
CA THR A 4 -13.24 -14.36 0.16
C THR A 4 -11.98 -15.18 -0.17
N ASN A 5 -10.84 -14.53 -0.37
CA ASN A 5 -9.56 -15.16 -0.71
C ASN A 5 -8.45 -14.49 0.08
N ASP A 6 -8.32 -14.88 1.35
CA ASP A 6 -7.36 -14.29 2.26
C ASP A 6 -6.08 -15.14 2.33
N THR A 7 -5.16 -14.90 1.38
CA THR A 7 -3.89 -15.64 1.30
C THR A 7 -2.71 -14.77 1.75
N PRO A 8 -1.62 -15.37 2.24
CA PRO A 8 -0.41 -14.62 2.62
C PRO A 8 0.12 -13.72 1.49
N GLU A 9 0.10 -14.21 0.26
CA GLU A 9 0.58 -13.48 -0.92
C GLU A 9 -0.32 -12.28 -1.22
N LEU A 10 -1.65 -12.44 -1.07
CA LEU A 10 -2.56 -11.30 -1.25
C LEU A 10 -2.35 -10.25 -0.16
N ARG A 11 -2.15 -10.67 1.10
CA ARG A 11 -1.84 -9.75 2.20
C ARG A 11 -0.54 -8.99 1.97
N GLN A 12 0.50 -9.68 1.53
CA GLN A 12 1.76 -9.05 1.15
C GLN A 12 1.53 -7.99 0.07
N ARG A 13 0.82 -8.33 -1.01
CA ARG A 13 0.52 -7.38 -2.09
C ARG A 13 -0.28 -6.17 -1.61
N ILE A 14 -1.23 -6.36 -0.68
CA ILE A 14 -1.98 -5.26 -0.08
C ILE A 14 -1.06 -4.38 0.77
N ALA A 15 -0.15 -4.97 1.55
CA ALA A 15 0.81 -4.23 2.36
C ALA A 15 1.74 -3.38 1.48
N GLU A 16 2.21 -3.94 0.36
CA GLU A 16 3.06 -3.27 -0.62
C GLU A 16 2.39 -2.06 -1.28
N GLN A 17 1.06 -1.99 -1.33
CA GLN A 17 0.32 -0.82 -1.85
C GLN A 17 0.65 0.47 -1.09
N LYS A 18 1.23 0.39 0.12
CA LYS A 18 1.79 1.55 0.83
C LYS A 18 2.73 2.38 -0.04
N LEU A 19 3.57 1.73 -0.85
CA LEU A 19 4.53 2.41 -1.72
C LEU A 19 3.81 3.19 -2.81
N SER A 20 2.94 2.51 -3.57
CA SER A 20 2.19 3.14 -4.65
C SER A 20 1.22 4.22 -4.16
N LEU A 21 0.69 4.08 -2.93
CA LEU A 21 -0.14 5.11 -2.30
C LEU A 21 0.67 6.38 -2.03
N GLY A 22 1.89 6.25 -1.51
CA GLY A 22 2.80 7.38 -1.32
C GLY A 22 3.11 8.09 -2.64
N ASP A 23 3.42 7.33 -3.70
CA ASP A 23 3.68 7.88 -5.03
C ASP A 23 2.45 8.62 -5.60
N LEU A 24 1.25 8.04 -5.44
CA LEU A 24 0.00 8.65 -5.90
C LEU A 24 -0.29 9.96 -5.14
N ILE A 25 -0.08 9.98 -3.82
CA ILE A 25 -0.24 11.17 -3.00
C ILE A 25 0.75 12.25 -3.46
N GLY A 26 2.02 11.91 -3.65
CA GLY A 26 3.02 12.88 -4.14
C GLY A 26 2.65 13.44 -5.52
N LEU A 27 2.13 12.61 -6.42
CA LEU A 27 1.66 13.04 -7.73
C LEU A 27 0.46 13.99 -7.62
N ILE A 28 -0.55 13.64 -6.81
CA ILE A 28 -1.80 14.41 -6.73
C ILE A 28 -1.61 15.74 -5.98
N GLU A 29 -0.67 15.80 -5.04
CA GLU A 29 -0.29 17.04 -4.35
C GLU A 29 0.32 18.08 -5.31
N GLY A 30 0.93 17.64 -6.42
CA GLY A 30 1.45 18.53 -7.46
C GLY A 30 0.40 19.30 -8.28
N TYR A 31 -0.89 18.95 -8.14
CA TYR A 31 -1.97 19.71 -8.77
C TYR A 31 -2.41 20.86 -7.87
N GLU A 32 -2.06 22.09 -8.27
CA GLU A 32 -2.37 23.34 -7.56
C GLU A 32 -3.74 23.95 -7.93
N VAL A 33 -4.54 23.24 -8.72
CA VAL A 33 -5.91 23.66 -9.04
C VAL A 33 -6.77 23.64 -7.79
N ALA A 34 -7.47 24.75 -7.54
CA ALA A 34 -8.53 24.82 -6.54
C ALA A 34 -9.78 24.12 -7.08
N ASP A 35 -9.97 22.87 -6.68
CA ASP A 35 -11.13 22.05 -7.03
C ASP A 35 -11.57 21.21 -5.82
N ALA A 36 -12.81 21.40 -5.39
CA ALA A 36 -13.34 20.74 -4.20
C ALA A 36 -13.40 19.21 -4.32
N SER A 37 -13.56 18.68 -5.53
CA SER A 37 -13.57 17.22 -5.76
C SER A 37 -12.16 16.66 -5.65
N LEU A 38 -11.17 17.38 -6.18
CA LEU A 38 -9.77 17.03 -6.04
C LEU A 38 -9.33 17.09 -4.57
N ASP A 39 -9.75 18.11 -3.82
CA ASP A 39 -9.46 18.24 -2.39
C ASP A 39 -10.07 17.08 -1.58
N ALA A 40 -11.28 16.64 -1.92
CA ALA A 40 -11.89 15.46 -1.31
C ALA A 40 -11.08 14.18 -1.58
N VAL A 41 -10.62 13.97 -2.81
CA VAL A 41 -9.76 12.81 -3.16
C VAL A 41 -8.44 12.87 -2.38
N LYS A 42 -7.80 14.03 -2.30
CA LYS A 42 -6.57 14.22 -1.50
C LYS A 42 -6.81 13.83 -0.03
N ALA A 43 -7.91 14.28 0.56
CA ALA A 43 -8.26 13.95 1.94
C ALA A 43 -8.50 12.44 2.13
N ASP A 44 -9.18 11.79 1.19
CA ASP A 44 -9.42 10.34 1.23
C ASP A 44 -8.11 9.53 1.15
N LEU A 45 -7.20 9.93 0.26
CA LEU A 45 -5.88 9.28 0.13
C LEU A 45 -5.04 9.45 1.40
N LYS A 46 -5.07 10.62 2.05
CA LYS A 46 -4.38 10.85 3.34
C LYS A 46 -4.95 10.00 4.48
N GLN A 47 -6.26 9.75 4.49
CA GLN A 47 -6.86 8.82 5.45
C GLN A 47 -6.37 7.39 5.23
N LEU A 48 -6.21 6.94 3.98
CA LEU A 48 -5.61 5.64 3.68
C LEU A 48 -4.12 5.61 4.08
N GLU A 49 -3.37 6.67 3.79
CA GLU A 49 -1.94 6.79 4.15
C GLU A 49 -1.74 6.60 5.65
N THR A 50 -2.63 7.18 6.46
CA THR A 50 -2.61 7.04 7.92
C THR A 50 -2.75 5.58 8.36
N LEU A 51 -3.63 4.80 7.73
CA LEU A 51 -3.78 3.37 8.03
C LEU A 51 -2.52 2.59 7.63
N TYR A 52 -1.95 2.91 6.46
CA TYR A 52 -0.74 2.29 5.95
C TYR A 52 0.54 2.70 6.71
N ALA A 53 0.54 3.80 7.46
CA ALA A 53 1.70 4.26 8.21
C ALA A 53 2.26 3.18 9.16
N SER A 54 1.38 2.41 9.80
CA SER A 54 1.72 1.31 10.72
C SER A 54 2.11 -0.02 10.03
N VAL A 55 1.92 -0.13 8.71
CA VAL A 55 2.22 -1.36 7.95
C VAL A 55 3.73 -1.53 7.81
N ALA A 56 4.22 -2.68 8.25
CA ALA A 56 5.64 -3.04 8.18
C ALA A 56 6.03 -3.36 6.74
N MET A 57 7.06 -2.67 6.25
CA MET A 57 7.63 -2.86 4.92
C MET A 57 8.96 -3.62 5.03
N PRO A 58 9.32 -4.44 4.01
CA PRO A 58 10.67 -4.97 3.90
C PRO A 58 11.67 -3.82 3.92
N GLY A 59 12.77 -3.95 4.65
CA GLY A 59 13.89 -3.02 4.51
C GLY A 59 14.39 -3.03 3.07
N GLY A 60 14.81 -1.89 2.52
CA GLY A 60 15.22 -1.76 1.11
C GLY A 60 16.53 -2.48 0.71
N GLY A 61 16.96 -3.49 1.46
CA GLY A 61 18.18 -4.24 1.18
C GLY A 61 17.94 -5.33 0.14
N GLN A 62 18.26 -5.05 -1.12
CA GLN A 62 18.54 -6.14 -2.05
C GLN A 62 19.84 -6.82 -1.58
N GLY A 63 19.72 -8.03 -1.05
CA GLY A 63 20.89 -8.86 -0.78
C GLY A 63 21.50 -9.29 -2.11
N VAL A 64 22.77 -8.96 -2.33
CA VAL A 64 23.54 -9.55 -3.42
C VAL A 64 24.25 -10.75 -2.80
N GLU A 65 23.79 -11.94 -3.13
CA GLU A 65 24.42 -13.20 -2.73
C GLU A 65 25.14 -13.80 -3.95
N GLN A 66 26.23 -14.53 -3.72
CA GLN A 66 26.93 -15.24 -4.77
C GLN A 66 26.84 -16.73 -4.47
N GLN A 67 26.07 -17.47 -5.27
CA GLN A 67 25.96 -18.93 -5.19
C GLN A 67 26.58 -19.52 -6.45
N ASP A 68 27.55 -20.42 -6.28
CA ASP A 68 28.16 -21.20 -7.37
C ASP A 68 28.68 -20.36 -8.57
N GLY A 69 29.23 -19.17 -8.28
CA GLY A 69 29.77 -18.26 -9.31
C GLY A 69 28.70 -17.46 -10.06
N VAL A 70 27.43 -17.61 -9.71
CA VAL A 70 26.31 -16.81 -10.21
C VAL A 70 25.97 -15.74 -9.16
N THR A 71 25.88 -14.49 -9.60
CA THR A 71 25.32 -13.41 -8.77
C THR A 71 23.82 -13.62 -8.64
N VAL A 72 23.38 -14.01 -7.45
CA VAL A 72 21.98 -14.12 -7.08
C VAL A 72 21.57 -12.83 -6.37
N ILE A 73 20.63 -12.11 -6.95
CA ILE A 73 19.97 -11.00 -6.26
C ILE A 73 18.93 -11.64 -5.33
N GLY A 74 19.38 -12.04 -4.14
CA GLY A 74 18.59 -12.70 -3.10
C GLY A 74 18.09 -11.69 -2.09
N GLY A 75 16.83 -11.29 -2.20
CA GLY A 75 16.16 -10.40 -1.25
C GLY A 75 15.87 -11.07 0.09
N GLY A 76 16.86 -11.10 0.98
CA GLY A 76 16.74 -11.61 2.36
C GLY A 76 15.92 -10.73 3.32
N THR A 77 15.02 -9.90 2.80
CA THR A 77 14.18 -9.01 3.60
C THR A 77 12.84 -9.65 3.86
N ALA A 78 12.41 -9.69 5.12
CA ALA A 78 11.10 -10.20 5.50
C ALA A 78 10.00 -9.55 4.63
N PRO A 79 9.01 -10.33 4.15
CA PRO A 79 7.95 -9.80 3.30
C PRO A 79 7.15 -8.73 4.04
N ALA A 80 6.48 -7.85 3.29
CA ALA A 80 5.53 -6.91 3.86
C ALA A 80 4.42 -7.69 4.59
N THR A 81 4.05 -7.26 5.79
CA THR A 81 3.07 -7.98 6.62
C THR A 81 1.92 -7.07 7.05
N LEU A 82 0.74 -7.70 7.21
CA LEU A 82 -0.50 -7.07 7.66
C LEU A 82 -1.15 -7.93 8.73
N THR A 83 -1.48 -7.32 9.86
CA THR A 83 -2.36 -7.95 10.86
C THR A 83 -3.80 -8.00 10.34
N ASP A 84 -4.64 -8.83 10.95
CA ASP A 84 -6.07 -8.89 10.62
C ASP A 84 -6.78 -7.55 10.86
N GLU A 85 -6.41 -6.86 11.94
CA GLU A 85 -6.95 -5.56 12.29
C GLU A 85 -6.59 -4.50 11.25
N GLN A 86 -5.34 -4.46 10.81
CA GLN A 86 -4.90 -3.55 9.75
C GLN A 86 -5.60 -3.86 8.43
N LEU A 87 -5.69 -5.14 8.05
CA LEU A 87 -6.37 -5.57 6.84
C LEU A 87 -7.85 -5.17 6.85
N ASN A 88 -8.54 -5.37 7.97
CA ASN A 88 -9.95 -5.00 8.11
C ASN A 88 -10.13 -3.48 8.02
N SER A 89 -9.31 -2.71 8.73
CA SER A 89 -9.37 -1.24 8.72
C SER A 89 -9.16 -0.66 7.32
N ILE A 90 -8.14 -1.14 6.60
CA ILE A 90 -7.85 -0.71 5.23
C ILE A 90 -9.03 -1.02 4.31
N ARG A 91 -9.64 -2.19 4.46
CA ARG A 91 -10.75 -2.61 3.59
C ARG A 91 -12.03 -1.83 3.83
N GLU A 92 -12.38 -1.60 5.09
CA GLU A 92 -13.55 -0.79 5.44
C GLU A 92 -13.39 0.62 4.92
N LYS A 93 -12.22 1.23 5.14
CA LYS A 93 -11.91 2.57 4.61
C LYS A 93 -11.95 2.60 3.08
N ALA A 94 -11.33 1.63 2.41
CA ALA A 94 -11.34 1.55 0.94
C ALA A 94 -12.76 1.36 0.38
N ALA A 95 -13.61 0.57 1.04
CA ALA A 95 -14.99 0.40 0.64
C ALA A 95 -15.79 1.70 0.80
N LEU A 96 -15.61 2.41 1.91
CA LEU A 96 -16.26 3.69 2.16
C LEU A 96 -15.87 4.73 1.10
N ILE A 97 -14.57 4.90 0.86
CA ILE A 97 -14.04 5.82 -0.15
C ILE A 97 -14.62 5.46 -1.52
N ARG A 98 -14.53 4.19 -1.93
CA ARG A 98 -15.07 3.73 -3.22
C ARG A 98 -16.55 4.08 -3.39
N ASN A 99 -17.36 3.86 -2.36
CA ASN A 99 -18.79 4.13 -2.41
C ASN A 99 -19.12 5.63 -2.54
N ASN A 100 -18.21 6.52 -2.15
CA ASN A 100 -18.39 7.97 -2.36
C ASN A 100 -18.25 8.37 -3.85
N TYR A 101 -17.56 7.57 -4.68
CA TYR A 101 -17.27 7.90 -6.09
C TYR A 101 -18.04 7.05 -7.10
N ILE A 102 -18.61 5.93 -6.69
CA ILE A 102 -19.42 5.05 -7.55
C ILE A 102 -20.88 5.27 -7.18
N ASN A 103 -21.51 6.24 -7.82
CA ASN A 103 -22.97 6.30 -7.93
C ASN A 103 -23.42 5.40 -9.09
#